data_AF-A0A956UXU7-F1
#
_entry.id   AF-A0A956UXU7-F1
#
_cell.length_a   1.000
_cell.length_b   1.000
_cell.length_c   1.000
_cell.angle_alpha   90.00
_cell.angle_beta   90.00
_cell.angle_gamma   90.00
#
_symmetry.space_group_name_H-M   'P 1'
#
loop_
_entity.id
_entity.type
_entity.pdbx_description
1 polymer ?
#
loop_
_entity_poly.entity_id
_entity_poly.type
_entity_poly.pdbx_seq_one_letter_code
_entity_poly.pdbx_strand_id
1 'polypeptide(L)'
;MTDLPLLDETTSYALVMQALESIGGPAKVYRNPRMAFAFNSVRHLVVEGQDIEIRYGEISTPAIATVQGWVWEIHDEDIELLMKPIKKKA
;
A
#
# COMPACT_ATOMS: atom_id res chain seq x y z
N MET A 1 -16.24 14.44 -11.01
CA MET A 1 -14.92 13.82 -10.82
C MET A 1 -14.07 14.83 -10.09
N THR A 2 -13.85 14.61 -8.79
CA THR A 2 -12.97 15.46 -8.00
C THR A 2 -11.54 15.07 -8.34
N ASP A 3 -10.80 15.96 -8.98
CA ASP A 3 -9.37 15.76 -9.23
C ASP A 3 -8.68 15.74 -7.86
N LEU A 4 -8.16 14.59 -7.45
CA LEU A 4 -7.46 14.46 -6.18
C LEU A 4 -6.07 15.09 -6.33
N PRO A 5 -5.58 15.81 -5.30
CA PRO A 5 -4.25 16.40 -5.38
C PRO A 5 -3.19 15.32 -5.62
N LEU A 6 -2.20 15.65 -6.45
CA LEU A 6 -1.05 14.78 -6.70
C LEU A 6 -0.26 14.62 -5.40
N LEU A 7 -0.05 13.38 -4.97
CA LEU A 7 0.68 13.09 -3.74
C LEU A 7 2.19 13.22 -3.93
N ASP A 8 2.86 13.81 -2.93
CA ASP A 8 4.31 13.68 -2.77
C ASP A 8 4.67 12.42 -1.96
N GLU A 9 5.97 12.16 -1.83
CA GLU A 9 6.48 10.97 -1.15
C GLU A 9 6.09 10.94 0.32
N THR A 10 6.21 12.07 1.03
CA THR A 10 5.88 12.18 2.46
C THR A 10 4.40 11.93 2.72
N THR A 11 3.53 12.51 1.91
CA THR A 11 2.08 12.38 2.06
C THR A 11 1.62 10.97 1.70
N SER A 12 2.15 10.40 0.61
CA SER A 12 1.82 9.01 0.24
C SER A 12 2.30 8.00 1.29
N TYR A 13 3.48 8.21 1.89
CA TYR A 13 3.95 7.41 3.02
C TYR A 13 2.97 7.46 4.20
N ALA A 14 2.59 8.67 4.63
CA ALA A 14 1.70 8.86 5.78
C ALA A 14 0.32 8.19 5.56
N LEU A 15 -0.25 8.34 4.36
CA LEU A 15 -1.52 7.74 4.00
C LEU A 15 -1.46 6.21 4.01
N VAL A 16 -0.39 5.61 3.47
CA VAL A 16 -0.21 4.15 3.48
C VAL A 16 -0.04 3.64 4.89
N MET A 17 0.78 4.30 5.72
CA MET A 17 0.95 3.91 7.12
C MET A 17 -0.38 3.98 7.88
N GLN A 18 -1.16 5.04 7.69
CA GLN A 18 -2.49 5.15 8.29
C GLN A 18 -3.43 4.03 7.84
N ALA A 19 -3.38 3.64 6.56
CA ALA A 19 -4.14 2.51 6.03
C ALA A 19 -3.75 1.19 6.71
N LEU A 20 -2.45 0.94 6.87
CA LEU A 20 -1.91 -0.25 7.55
C LEU A 20 -2.32 -0.28 9.03
N GLU A 21 -2.20 0.84 9.74
CA GLU A 21 -2.64 0.96 11.13
C GLU A 21 -4.14 0.64 11.28
N SER A 22 -4.97 1.12 10.35
CA SER A 22 -6.43 0.85 10.37
C SER A 22 -6.79 -0.64 10.25
N ILE A 23 -5.88 -1.47 9.73
CA ILE A 23 -6.07 -2.93 9.59
C ILE A 23 -5.25 -3.73 10.61
N GLY A 24 -4.70 -3.06 11.62
CA GLY A 24 -3.96 -3.67 12.73
C GLY A 24 -2.45 -3.70 12.57
N GLY A 25 -1.90 -2.86 11.69
CA GLY A 25 -0.47 -2.60 11.53
C GLY A 25 0.20 -3.37 10.39
N PRO A 26 1.43 -2.96 9.98
CA PRO A 26 2.19 -3.57 8.89
C PRO A 26 2.44 -5.07 9.08
N ALA A 27 2.75 -5.50 10.32
CA ALA A 27 2.96 -6.91 10.69
C ALA A 27 1.76 -7.85 10.40
N LYS A 28 0.53 -7.33 10.28
CA LYS A 28 -0.64 -8.14 9.88
C LYS A 28 -0.66 -8.46 8.39
N VAL A 29 0.05 -7.66 7.60
CA VAL A 29 0.18 -7.80 6.15
C VAL A 29 1.46 -8.53 5.80
N TYR A 30 2.56 -8.18 6.47
CA TYR A 30 3.87 -8.79 6.28
C TYR A 30 3.87 -10.27 6.67
N ARG A 31 4.30 -11.14 5.74
CA ARG A 31 4.46 -12.60 5.93
C ARG A 31 3.25 -13.29 6.59
N ASN A 32 2.03 -12.85 6.29
CA ASN A 32 0.85 -13.45 6.89
C ASN A 32 0.60 -14.87 6.34
N PRO A 33 0.82 -15.94 7.14
CA PRO A 33 0.74 -17.31 6.65
C PRO A 33 -0.70 -17.71 6.26
N ARG A 34 -1.71 -16.98 6.75
CA ARG A 34 -3.11 -17.22 6.37
C ARG A 34 -3.42 -16.77 4.95
N MET A 35 -2.61 -15.86 4.39
CA MET A 35 -2.81 -15.30 3.05
C MET A 35 -1.94 -15.99 1.99
N ALA A 36 -0.98 -16.83 2.39
CA ALA A 36 -0.09 -17.57 1.50
C ALA A 36 -0.80 -18.52 0.50
N PHE A 37 -2.12 -18.73 0.67
CA PHE A 37 -2.93 -19.59 -0.20
C PHE A 37 -4.24 -18.91 -0.65
N ALA A 38 -4.41 -17.62 -0.38
CA ALA A 38 -5.65 -16.90 -0.67
C ALA A 38 -5.62 -16.32 -2.10
N PHE A 39 -6.53 -16.79 -2.95
CA PHE A 39 -6.65 -16.35 -4.36
C PHE A 39 -6.90 -14.84 -4.54
N ASN A 40 -7.39 -14.14 -3.51
CA ASN A 40 -7.69 -12.71 -3.51
C ASN A 40 -6.99 -12.01 -2.33
N SER A 41 -5.66 -11.95 -2.37
CA SER A 41 -4.81 -11.34 -1.33
C SER A 41 -4.74 -9.81 -1.41
N VAL A 42 -5.79 -9.14 -1.92
CA VAL A 42 -5.84 -7.69 -2.13
C VAL A 42 -6.96 -7.07 -1.30
N ARG A 43 -6.67 -5.94 -0.67
CA ARG A 43 -7.62 -5.15 0.10
C ARG A 43 -7.56 -3.69 -0.34
N HIS A 44 -8.73 -3.11 -0.62
CA HIS A 44 -8.87 -1.69 -0.93
C HIS A 44 -9.37 -0.93 0.30
N LEU A 45 -8.79 0.24 0.54
CA LEU A 45 -9.14 1.14 1.62
C LEU A 45 -9.21 2.56 1.08
N VAL A 46 -10.13 3.37 1.59
CA VAL A 46 -10.16 4.80 1.29
C VAL A 46 -9.68 5.56 2.52
N VAL A 47 -8.57 6.27 2.39
CA VAL A 47 -7.98 7.10 3.44
C VAL A 47 -7.86 8.51 2.90
N GLU A 48 -8.49 9.48 3.57
CA GLU A 48 -8.52 10.89 3.14
C GLU A 48 -8.97 11.08 1.67
N GLY A 49 -9.89 10.22 1.20
CA GLY A 49 -10.38 10.24 -0.17
C GLY A 49 -9.44 9.60 -1.21
N GLN A 50 -8.30 9.06 -0.80
CA GLN A 50 -7.35 8.32 -1.64
C GLN A 50 -7.64 6.82 -1.57
N ASP A 51 -7.72 6.16 -2.72
CA ASP A 51 -7.79 4.69 -2.81
C ASP A 51 -6.39 4.11 -2.58
N ILE A 52 -6.30 3.24 -1.58
CA ILE A 52 -5.09 2.52 -1.20
C ILE A 52 -5.35 1.05 -1.39
N GLU A 53 -4.59 0.44 -2.30
CA GLU A 53 -4.60 -0.99 -2.55
C GLU A 53 -3.47 -1.64 -1.76
N ILE A 54 -3.80 -2.60 -0.90
CA ILE A 54 -2.84 -3.39 -0.12
C ILE A 54 -2.88 -4.82 -0.63
N ARG A 55 -1.75 -5.29 -1.14
CA ARG A 55 -1.51 -6.68 -1.51
C ARG A 55 -0.69 -7.36 -0.43
N TYR A 56 -1.25 -8.41 0.17
CA TYR A 56 -0.59 -9.18 1.23
C TYR A 56 0.61 -9.95 0.68
N GLY A 57 1.66 -10.08 1.49
CA GLY A 57 2.87 -10.80 1.12
C GLY A 57 2.67 -12.30 1.23
N GLU A 58 3.13 -13.03 0.21
CA GLU A 58 3.24 -14.48 0.20
C GLU A 58 4.69 -14.90 0.52
N ILE A 59 4.96 -16.20 0.72
CA ILE A 59 6.28 -16.71 1.14
C ILE A 59 7.43 -16.20 0.25
N SER A 60 7.17 -16.03 -1.04
CA SER A 60 8.14 -15.59 -2.05
C SER A 60 7.82 -14.24 -2.68
N THR A 61 6.84 -13.49 -2.16
CA THR A 61 6.39 -12.24 -2.78
C THR A 61 6.19 -11.16 -1.72
N PRO A 62 6.82 -9.98 -1.87
CA PRO A 62 6.70 -8.93 -0.88
C PRO A 62 5.26 -8.43 -0.76
N ALA A 63 4.89 -8.01 0.45
CA ALA A 63 3.67 -7.28 0.71
C ALA A 63 3.82 -5.86 0.14
N ILE A 64 2.80 -5.34 -0.53
CA ILE A 64 2.89 -4.06 -1.24
C ILE A 64 1.65 -3.23 -0.96
N ALA A 65 1.82 -1.92 -0.76
CA ALA A 65 0.75 -0.94 -0.82
C ALA A 65 0.93 -0.01 -2.02
N THR A 66 -0.18 0.37 -2.67
CA THR A 66 -0.17 1.33 -3.77
C THR A 66 -1.16 2.47 -3.55
N VAL A 67 -0.75 3.69 -3.88
CA VAL A 67 -1.59 4.89 -3.82
C VAL A 67 -1.15 5.88 -4.91
N GLN A 68 -2.05 6.27 -5.81
CA GLN A 68 -1.75 7.16 -6.96
C GLN A 68 -0.47 6.79 -7.76
N GLY A 69 -0.13 5.51 -7.86
CA GLY A 69 1.08 5.03 -8.55
C GLY A 69 2.37 5.10 -7.74
N TRP A 70 2.34 5.58 -6.50
CA TRP A 70 3.36 5.28 -5.50
C TRP A 70 3.23 3.83 -5.08
N VAL A 71 4.35 3.12 -4.98
CA VAL A 71 4.39 1.70 -4.59
C VAL A 71 5.37 1.56 -3.44
N TRP A 72 4.88 0.97 -2.35
CA TRP A 72 5.61 0.78 -1.10
C TRP A 72 5.68 -0.71 -0.77
N GLU A 73 6.87 -1.23 -0.49
CA GLU A 73 7.04 -2.53 0.16
C GLU A 73 6.67 -2.39 1.62
N ILE A 74 5.95 -3.38 2.17
CA ILE A 74 5.53 -3.40 3.56
C ILE A 74 6.43 -4.37 4.32
N HIS A 75 7.03 -3.88 5.40
CA HIS A 75 7.82 -4.68 6.36
C HIS A 75 7.04 -4.86 7.67
N ASP A 76 7.69 -5.28 8.75
CA ASP A 76 6.97 -5.57 10.01
C ASP A 76 6.53 -4.31 10.76
N GLU A 77 7.32 -3.24 10.70
CA GLU A 77 7.11 -1.98 11.42
C GLU A 77 6.94 -0.77 10.48
N ASP A 78 7.48 -0.84 9.26
CA ASP A 78 7.53 0.28 8.34
C ASP A 78 7.21 -0.11 6.89
N ILE A 79 7.36 0.87 6.00
CA ILE A 79 7.25 0.69 4.55
C ILE A 79 8.45 1.33 3.84
N GLU A 80 8.90 0.70 2.77
CA GLU A 80 10.02 1.16 1.95
C GLU A 80 9.55 1.50 0.53
N LEU A 81 10.07 2.60 -0.04
CA LEU A 81 9.67 3.01 -1.38
C LEU A 81 10.23 2.05 -2.44
N LEU A 82 9.34 1.41 -3.20
CA LEU A 82 9.71 0.59 -4.36
C LEU A 82 9.64 1.37 -5.68
N MET A 83 8.61 2.20 -5.85
CA MET A 83 8.39 2.90 -7.12
C MET A 83 7.71 4.25 -6.91
N LYS A 84 8.26 5.27 -7.59
CA LYS A 84 7.63 6.59 -7.74
C LYS A 84 6.61 6.56 -8.88
N PRO A 85 5.54 7.37 -8.83
CA PRO A 85 4.60 7.49 -9.92
C PRO A 85 5.32 7.86 -11.22
N ILE A 86 5.01 7.14 -12.29
CA ILE A 86 5.48 7.51 -13.62
C ILE A 86 4.78 8.80 -14.00
N LYS A 87 5.55 9.88 -14.21
CA LYS A 87 5.01 11.12 -14.79
C LYS A 87 4.42 10.76 -16.16
N LYS A 88 3.09 10.81 -16.30
CA LYS A 88 2.46 10.73 -17.62
C LYS A 88 3.05 11.88 -18.45
N LYS A 89 3.74 11.54 -19.55
CA LYS A 89 4.05 12.55 -20.57
C LYS A 89 2.70 13.01 -21.14
N ALA A 90 2.48 14.31 -21.09
CA ALA A 90 1.31 14.95 -21.72
C ALA A 90 1.33 14.74 -23.24
#